data_AF-A0A1E5V7G7-F1
#
_entry.id   AF-A0A1E5V7G7-F1
#
_cell.length_a   1.000
_cell.length_b   1.000
_cell.length_c   1.000
_cell.angle_alpha   90.00
_cell.angle_beta   90.00
_cell.angle_gamma   90.00
#
_symmetry.space_group_name_H-M   'P 1'
#
loop_
_entity.id
_entity.type
_entity.pdbx_description
1 polymer ?
#
loop_
_entity_poly.entity_id
_entity_poly.type
_entity_poly.pdbx_seq_one_letter_code
_entity_poly.pdbx_strand_id
1 'polypeptide(L)'
;MADAVEGEAERVVALLREITGEGGFAFVASAEKAAAGAGDLRAAEAAREMAWEQLHSGPWSEVGAAWRDAYALACLHVARLRAGGGGGGRSAALKALDMGLIMGGNLLRPDLEAALARISADGREEGAAAAADEEDGRWREGLDRNRDIAITFVRFRVCV
;
A
#
# COMPACT_ATOMS: atom_id res chain seq x y z
N MET A 1 19.35 -7.21 0.70
CA MET A 1 18.28 -6.39 0.10
C MET A 1 18.54 -6.15 -1.38
N ALA A 2 19.76 -5.76 -1.80
CA ALA A 2 20.13 -5.65 -3.23
C ALA A 2 19.91 -6.94 -4.03
N ASP A 3 20.39 -8.08 -3.52
CA ASP A 3 20.26 -9.41 -4.15
C ASP A 3 18.79 -9.83 -4.41
N ALA A 4 17.90 -9.54 -3.44
CA ALA A 4 16.47 -9.82 -3.57
C ALA A 4 15.77 -8.91 -4.60
N VAL A 5 16.21 -7.66 -4.71
CA VAL A 5 15.69 -6.68 -5.69
C VAL A 5 16.21 -6.98 -7.09
N GLU A 6 17.46 -7.44 -7.23
CA GLU A 6 18.00 -7.94 -8.50
C GLU A 6 17.23 -9.18 -8.97
N GLY A 7 16.93 -10.10 -8.06
CA GLY A 7 16.07 -11.26 -8.38
C GLY A 7 14.63 -10.87 -8.76
N GLU A 8 14.04 -9.87 -8.09
CA GLU A 8 12.72 -9.33 -8.47
C GLU A 8 12.76 -8.76 -9.90
N ALA A 9 13.75 -7.91 -10.19
CA ALA A 9 13.88 -7.27 -11.50
C ALA A 9 14.04 -8.29 -12.63
N GLU A 10 14.84 -9.34 -12.42
CA GLU A 10 15.01 -10.41 -13.41
C GLU A 10 13.70 -11.16 -13.68
N ARG A 11 12.94 -11.52 -12.63
CA ARG A 11 11.61 -12.14 -12.76
C ARG A 11 10.63 -11.24 -13.50
N VAL A 12 10.63 -9.95 -13.19
CA VAL A 12 9.79 -8.95 -13.86
C VAL A 12 10.15 -8.82 -15.34
N VAL A 13 11.44 -8.77 -15.68
CA VAL A 13 11.88 -8.71 -17.09
C VAL A 13 11.47 -9.97 -17.86
N ALA A 14 11.61 -11.15 -17.28
CA ALA A 14 11.15 -12.40 -17.89
C ALA A 14 9.64 -12.40 -18.12
N LEU A 15 8.86 -11.98 -17.13
CA LEU A 15 7.42 -11.85 -17.22
C LEU A 15 6.97 -10.88 -18.31
N LEU A 16 7.58 -9.68 -18.38
CA LEU A 16 7.23 -8.68 -19.39
C LEU A 16 7.52 -9.19 -20.81
N ARG A 17 8.59 -9.98 -21.00
CA ARG A 17 8.88 -10.64 -22.29
C ARG A 17 7.82 -11.66 -22.67
N GLU A 18 7.36 -12.46 -21.71
CA GLU A 18 6.29 -13.45 -21.93
C GLU A 18 4.97 -12.76 -22.32
N ILE A 19 4.56 -11.75 -21.55
CA ILE A 19 3.36 -10.95 -21.84
C ILE A 19 3.45 -10.25 -23.21
N THR A 20 4.65 -9.79 -23.60
CA THR A 20 4.88 -9.23 -24.94
C THR A 20 4.61 -10.28 -26.03
N GLY A 21 5.03 -11.53 -25.81
CA GLY A 21 4.79 -12.64 -26.73
C GLY A 21 3.31 -12.98 -26.93
N GLU A 22 2.48 -12.73 -25.91
CA GLU A 22 1.02 -12.90 -25.96
C GLU A 22 0.27 -11.67 -26.51
N GLY A 23 0.99 -10.60 -26.86
CA GLY A 23 0.40 -9.36 -27.40
C GLY A 23 0.04 -8.30 -26.37
N GLY A 24 0.49 -8.45 -25.11
CA GLY A 24 0.23 -7.52 -24.00
C GLY A 24 1.06 -6.22 -24.03
N PHE A 25 1.37 -5.66 -25.21
CA PHE A 25 2.24 -4.49 -25.34
C PHE A 25 1.77 -3.26 -24.56
N ALA A 26 0.45 -3.04 -24.51
CA ALA A 26 -0.14 -1.95 -23.74
C ALA A 26 0.10 -2.12 -22.23
N PHE A 27 -0.04 -3.35 -21.72
CA PHE A 27 0.28 -3.69 -20.34
C PHE A 27 1.76 -3.41 -20.03
N VAL A 28 2.67 -3.88 -20.88
CA VAL A 28 4.11 -3.70 -20.69
C VAL A 28 4.48 -2.22 -20.63
N ALA A 29 3.99 -1.40 -21.57
CA ALA A 29 4.22 0.03 -21.56
C ALA A 29 3.70 0.72 -20.29
N SER A 30 2.52 0.32 -19.81
CA SER A 30 1.96 0.83 -18.54
C SER A 30 2.75 0.39 -17.32
N ALA A 31 3.23 -0.86 -17.28
CA ALA A 31 4.05 -1.39 -16.20
C ALA A 31 5.43 -0.71 -16.14
N GLU A 32 6.09 -0.52 -17.28
CA GLU A 32 7.36 0.20 -17.38
C GLU A 32 7.21 1.65 -16.91
N LYS A 33 6.13 2.32 -17.32
CA LYS A 33 5.82 3.69 -16.88
C LYS A 33 5.52 3.77 -15.39
N ALA A 34 4.88 2.73 -14.82
CA ALA A 34 4.66 2.62 -13.38
C ALA A 34 5.97 2.43 -12.59
N ALA A 35 6.98 1.77 -13.19
CA ALA A 35 8.28 1.52 -12.57
C ALA A 35 9.30 2.65 -12.77
N ALA A 36 9.09 3.54 -13.74
CA ALA A 36 10.06 4.57 -14.12
C ALA A 36 10.12 5.74 -13.12
N GLY A 37 11.33 6.07 -12.63
CA GLY A 37 11.57 7.24 -11.79
C GLY A 37 10.81 7.19 -10.46
N ALA A 38 9.98 8.19 -10.20
CA ALA A 38 9.07 8.20 -9.04
C ALA A 38 7.84 7.29 -9.21
N GLY A 39 7.65 6.74 -10.41
CA GLY A 39 6.51 5.92 -10.84
C GLY A 39 5.24 6.72 -11.09
N ASP A 40 4.40 6.21 -12.01
CA ASP A 40 3.12 6.80 -12.39
C ASP A 40 1.96 5.95 -11.85
N LEU A 41 1.23 6.49 -10.87
CA LEU A 41 0.09 5.79 -10.26
C LEU A 41 -1.01 5.48 -11.28
N ARG A 42 -1.28 6.39 -12.22
CA ARG A 42 -2.30 6.15 -13.25
C ARG A 42 -1.87 5.03 -14.18
N ALA A 43 -0.58 4.94 -14.49
CA ALA A 43 -0.04 3.85 -15.28
C ALA A 43 -0.14 2.51 -14.54
N ALA A 44 0.15 2.49 -13.24
CA ALA A 44 0.01 1.29 -12.41
C ALA A 44 -1.46 0.81 -12.32
N GLU A 45 -2.40 1.73 -12.15
CA GLU A 45 -3.84 1.43 -12.15
C GLU A 45 -4.31 0.92 -13.52
N ALA A 46 -3.87 1.56 -14.61
CA ALA A 46 -4.18 1.09 -15.96
C ALA A 46 -3.63 -0.34 -16.21
N ALA A 47 -2.39 -0.62 -15.80
CA ALA A 47 -1.82 -1.96 -15.88
C ALA A 47 -2.64 -2.98 -15.09
N ARG A 48 -3.12 -2.61 -13.90
CA ARG A 48 -3.97 -3.48 -13.07
C ARG A 48 -5.30 -3.80 -13.73
N GLU A 49 -5.98 -2.80 -14.27
CA GLU A 49 -7.27 -3.01 -14.94
C GLU A 49 -7.11 -3.84 -16.22
N MET A 50 -6.07 -3.60 -17.03
CA MET A 50 -5.79 -4.44 -18.21
C MET A 50 -5.55 -5.89 -17.83
N ALA A 51 -4.72 -6.15 -16.80
CA ALA A 51 -4.50 -7.52 -16.32
C ALA A 51 -5.78 -8.13 -15.76
N TRP A 52 -6.60 -7.36 -15.04
CA TRP A 52 -7.90 -7.80 -14.52
C TRP A 52 -8.86 -8.24 -15.62
N GLU A 53 -8.94 -7.49 -16.73
CA GLU A 53 -9.74 -7.86 -17.90
C GLU A 53 -9.29 -9.19 -18.50
N GLN A 54 -7.96 -9.42 -18.58
CA GLN A 54 -7.43 -10.70 -19.06
C GLN A 54 -7.77 -11.86 -18.13
N LEU A 55 -7.71 -11.66 -16.81
CA LEU A 55 -8.13 -12.65 -15.80
C LEU A 55 -9.62 -12.99 -15.86
N HIS A 56 -10.46 -12.07 -16.35
CA HIS A 56 -11.91 -12.23 -16.41
C HIS A 56 -12.44 -12.54 -17.82
N SER A 57 -11.55 -12.86 -18.76
CA SER A 57 -11.91 -13.18 -20.15
C SER A 57 -12.43 -14.62 -20.32
N GLY A 58 -12.19 -15.50 -19.35
CA GLY A 58 -12.61 -16.91 -19.39
C GLY A 58 -12.52 -17.60 -18.03
N PRO A 59 -12.79 -18.92 -17.97
CA PRO A 59 -12.64 -19.71 -16.76
C PRO A 59 -11.22 -19.60 -16.20
N TRP A 60 -11.09 -19.56 -14.87
CA TRP A 60 -9.78 -19.39 -14.22
C TRP A 60 -8.72 -20.36 -14.72
N SER A 61 -9.07 -21.63 -14.97
CA SER A 61 -8.18 -22.67 -15.48
C SER A 61 -7.57 -22.39 -16.85
N GLU A 62 -8.20 -21.53 -17.65
CA GLU A 62 -7.77 -21.17 -19.00
C GLU A 62 -6.94 -19.87 -19.01
N VAL A 63 -6.96 -19.11 -17.92
CA VAL A 63 -6.13 -17.90 -17.78
C VAL A 63 -4.65 -18.28 -17.68
N GLY A 64 -3.84 -17.73 -18.58
CA GLY A 64 -2.39 -17.93 -18.61
C GLY A 64 -1.71 -17.55 -17.30
N ALA A 65 -0.70 -18.34 -16.89
CA ALA A 65 0.06 -18.08 -15.67
C ALA A 65 0.71 -16.69 -15.69
N ALA A 66 1.21 -16.27 -16.86
CA ALA A 66 1.79 -14.94 -17.08
C ALA A 66 0.82 -13.82 -16.69
N TRP A 67 -0.46 -13.88 -17.07
CA TRP A 67 -1.43 -12.83 -16.73
C TRP A 67 -1.75 -12.75 -15.24
N ARG A 68 -1.68 -13.87 -14.52
CA ARG A 68 -1.80 -13.88 -13.06
C ARG A 68 -0.58 -13.22 -12.41
N ASP A 69 0.62 -13.51 -12.90
CA ASP A 69 1.84 -12.86 -12.42
C ASP A 69 1.89 -11.37 -12.80
N ALA A 70 1.35 -10.99 -13.97
CA ALA A 70 1.19 -9.62 -14.42
C ALA A 70 0.24 -8.82 -13.51
N TYR A 71 -0.86 -9.43 -13.08
CA TYR A 71 -1.76 -8.81 -12.10
C TYR A 71 -1.10 -8.61 -10.73
N ALA A 72 -0.33 -9.61 -10.27
CA ALA A 72 0.48 -9.49 -9.06
C ALA A 72 1.47 -8.30 -9.15
N LEU A 73 2.17 -8.16 -10.27
CA LEU A 73 3.07 -7.05 -10.55
C LEU A 73 2.36 -5.69 -10.51
N ALA A 74 1.22 -5.57 -11.18
CA ALA A 74 0.46 -4.32 -11.20
C ALA A 74 -0.04 -3.93 -9.80
N CYS A 75 -0.53 -4.90 -9.01
CA CYS A 75 -0.91 -4.70 -7.61
C CYS A 75 0.26 -4.22 -6.75
N LEU A 76 1.46 -4.77 -6.97
CA LEU A 76 2.69 -4.36 -6.28
C LEU A 76 3.06 -2.91 -6.62
N HIS A 77 2.97 -2.51 -7.89
CA HIS A 77 3.20 -1.12 -8.30
C HIS A 77 2.19 -0.15 -7.67
N VAL A 78 0.90 -0.47 -7.71
CA VAL A 78 -0.16 0.35 -7.09
C VAL A 78 0.10 0.49 -5.58
N ALA A 79 0.46 -0.60 -4.90
CA ALA A 79 0.73 -0.56 -3.47
C ALA A 79 1.93 0.32 -3.12
N ARG A 80 3.04 0.17 -3.84
CA ARG A 80 4.25 0.99 -3.63
C ARG A 80 3.97 2.48 -3.83
N LEU A 81 3.22 2.83 -4.87
CA LEU A 81 2.90 4.22 -5.19
C LEU A 81 1.87 4.83 -4.24
N ARG A 82 0.89 4.05 -3.77
CA ARG A 82 -0.10 4.52 -2.79
C ARG A 82 0.43 4.54 -1.35
N ALA A 83 1.42 3.73 -1.02
CA ALA A 83 2.08 3.77 0.30
C ALA A 83 2.82 5.09 0.54
N GLY A 84 3.38 5.71 -0.51
CA GLY A 84 4.02 7.02 -0.42
C GLY A 84 3.05 8.22 -0.47
N GLY A 85 1.78 7.99 -0.76
CA GLY A 85 0.75 9.04 -0.86
C GLY A 85 0.02 9.23 0.47
N GLY A 86 0.18 10.41 1.10
CA GLY A 86 -0.55 10.75 2.32
C GLY A 86 -2.08 10.71 2.15
N GLY A 87 -2.80 10.42 3.24
CA GLY A 87 -4.27 10.40 3.28
C GLY A 87 -4.90 9.13 2.66
N GLY A 88 -5.22 8.12 3.48
CA GLY A 88 -5.94 6.91 3.04
C GLY A 88 -5.17 5.97 2.09
N GLY A 89 -4.02 6.40 1.56
CA GLY A 89 -3.17 5.65 0.63
C GLY A 89 -2.72 4.29 1.16
N ARG A 90 -2.48 4.20 2.47
CA ARG A 90 -2.14 2.96 3.19
C ARG A 90 -3.19 1.85 3.01
N SER A 91 -4.45 2.14 3.36
CA SER A 91 -5.53 1.14 3.29
C SER A 91 -5.75 0.68 1.85
N ALA A 92 -5.68 1.63 0.92
CA ALA A 92 -5.71 1.35 -0.50
C ALA A 92 -4.52 0.48 -0.98
N ALA A 93 -3.32 0.71 -0.47
CA ALA A 93 -2.13 -0.08 -0.79
C ALA A 93 -2.27 -1.52 -0.26
N LEU A 94 -2.72 -1.68 0.99
CA LEU A 94 -2.97 -3.01 1.58
C LEU A 94 -4.04 -3.78 0.80
N LYS A 95 -5.13 -3.10 0.40
CA LYS A 95 -6.17 -3.71 -0.43
C LYS A 95 -5.63 -4.16 -1.79
N ALA A 96 -4.75 -3.37 -2.41
CA ALA A 96 -4.11 -3.76 -3.66
C ALA A 96 -3.21 -5.01 -3.48
N LEU A 97 -2.43 -5.08 -2.39
CA LEU A 97 -1.60 -6.25 -2.08
C LEU A 97 -2.43 -7.50 -1.80
N ASP A 98 -3.52 -7.37 -1.04
CA ASP A 98 -4.44 -8.48 -0.75
C ASP A 98 -5.04 -9.08 -2.04
N MET A 99 -5.51 -8.21 -2.95
CA MET A 99 -5.98 -8.65 -4.26
C MET A 99 -4.86 -9.31 -5.08
N GLY A 100 -3.64 -8.78 -5.04
CA GLY A 100 -2.47 -9.40 -5.67
C GLY A 100 -2.13 -10.79 -5.10
N LEU A 101 -2.32 -11.03 -3.80
CA LEU A 101 -2.03 -12.32 -3.17
C LEU A 101 -3.10 -13.38 -3.44
N ILE A 102 -4.37 -12.97 -3.54
CA ILE A 102 -5.51 -13.85 -3.80
C ILE A 102 -5.60 -14.22 -5.29
N MET A 103 -5.44 -13.23 -6.17
CA MET A 103 -5.67 -13.38 -7.62
C MET A 103 -4.37 -13.49 -8.43
N GLY A 104 -3.24 -13.14 -7.84
CA GLY A 104 -1.95 -13.18 -8.52
C GLY A 104 -1.34 -14.57 -8.61
N GLY A 105 -0.35 -14.69 -9.50
CA GLY A 105 0.48 -15.88 -9.59
C GLY A 105 1.55 -15.93 -8.48
N ASN A 106 2.35 -17.00 -8.48
CA ASN A 106 3.29 -17.25 -7.39
C ASN A 106 4.67 -16.61 -7.63
N LEU A 107 4.93 -16.06 -8.82
CA LEU A 107 6.26 -15.55 -9.21
C LEU A 107 6.73 -14.39 -8.33
N LEU A 108 5.80 -13.50 -7.96
CA LEU A 108 6.06 -12.28 -7.17
C LEU A 108 5.45 -12.36 -5.77
N ARG A 109 5.01 -13.55 -5.33
CA ARG A 109 4.43 -13.74 -3.99
C ARG A 109 5.37 -13.29 -2.86
N PRO A 110 6.68 -13.65 -2.86
CA PRO A 110 7.60 -13.17 -1.83
C PRO A 110 7.72 -11.64 -1.79
N ASP A 111 7.66 -10.99 -2.95
CA ASP A 111 7.79 -9.54 -3.08
C ASP A 111 6.52 -8.81 -2.59
N LEU A 112 5.35 -9.39 -2.87
CA LEU A 112 4.05 -8.94 -2.33
C LEU A 112 4.01 -9.08 -0.80
N GLU A 113 4.42 -10.22 -0.26
CA GLU A 113 4.47 -10.47 1.19
C GLU A 113 5.46 -9.52 1.88
N ALA A 114 6.63 -9.28 1.27
CA ALA A 114 7.61 -8.31 1.78
C ALA A 114 7.09 -6.87 1.73
N ALA A 115 6.33 -6.49 0.69
CA ALA A 115 5.66 -5.19 0.63
C ALA A 115 4.56 -5.07 1.68
N LEU A 116 3.77 -6.13 1.88
CA LEU A 116 2.71 -6.17 2.88
C LEU A 116 3.27 -6.01 4.29
N ALA A 117 4.35 -6.71 4.62
CA ALA A 117 5.02 -6.62 5.91
C ALA A 117 5.56 -5.21 6.18
N ARG A 118 6.21 -4.59 5.19
CA ARG A 118 6.73 -3.22 5.28
C ARG A 118 5.61 -2.21 5.53
N ILE A 119 4.62 -2.16 4.64
CA ILE A 119 3.50 -1.24 4.78
C ILE A 119 2.80 -1.50 6.13
N SER A 120 2.56 -2.75 6.51
CA SER A 120 1.94 -3.07 7.80
C SER A 120 2.73 -2.58 9.02
N ALA A 121 4.06 -2.56 8.96
CA ALA A 121 4.91 -2.03 10.02
C ALA A 121 4.79 -0.49 10.14
N ASP A 122 4.85 0.23 9.02
CA ASP A 122 4.92 1.70 9.01
C ASP A 122 3.74 2.37 9.73
N GLY A 123 2.54 1.77 9.70
CA GLY A 123 1.35 2.36 10.33
C GLY A 123 1.06 1.82 11.72
N ARG A 124 1.82 0.83 12.20
CA ARG A 124 1.90 0.62 13.65
C ARG A 124 2.65 1.78 14.31
N GLU A 125 3.65 2.32 13.63
CA GLU A 125 4.40 3.49 14.11
C GLU A 125 3.53 4.77 14.02
N GLU A 126 2.86 5.01 12.89
CA GLU A 126 1.92 6.15 12.75
C GLU A 126 0.76 6.06 13.76
N GLY A 127 0.19 4.86 13.96
CA GLY A 127 -0.89 4.65 14.92
C GLY A 127 -0.45 4.79 16.37
N ALA A 128 0.77 4.38 16.72
CA ALA A 128 1.33 4.57 18.05
C ALA A 128 1.64 6.05 18.33
N ALA A 129 2.16 6.78 17.34
CA ALA A 129 2.39 8.22 17.45
C ALA A 129 1.06 8.99 17.58
N ALA A 130 0.06 8.67 16.76
CA ALA A 130 -1.25 9.29 16.85
C ALA A 130 -1.97 8.99 18.18
N ALA A 131 -1.86 7.75 18.68
CA ALA A 131 -2.43 7.38 19.98
C ALA A 131 -1.70 8.09 21.15
N ALA A 132 -0.38 8.28 21.05
CA ALA A 132 0.38 9.04 22.04
C ALA A 132 0.03 10.53 22.02
N ASP A 133 -0.18 11.13 20.83
CA ASP A 133 -0.63 12.52 20.68
C ASP A 133 -2.07 12.72 21.22
N GLU A 134 -2.96 11.76 20.99
CA GLU A 134 -4.33 11.79 21.52
C GLU A 134 -4.34 11.61 23.05
N GLU A 135 -3.46 10.75 23.59
CA GLU A 135 -3.29 10.57 25.03
C GLU A 135 -2.68 11.82 25.70
N ASP A 136 -1.63 12.43 25.12
CA ASP A 136 -1.03 13.69 25.62
C ASP A 136 -2.04 14.84 25.57
N GLY A 137 -2.85 14.92 24.51
CA GLY A 137 -3.95 15.87 24.38
C GLY A 137 -5.00 15.69 25.49
N ARG A 138 -5.37 14.44 25.79
CA ARG A 138 -6.29 14.09 26.88
C ARG A 138 -5.71 14.43 28.27
N TRP A 139 -4.42 14.18 28.51
CA TRP A 139 -3.75 14.55 29.76
C TRP A 139 -3.66 16.07 29.93
N ARG A 140 -3.35 16.82 28.86
CA ARG A 140 -3.34 18.29 28.86
C ARG A 140 -4.71 18.89 29.14
N GLU A 141 -5.75 18.39 28.50
CA GLU A 141 -7.13 18.84 28.75
C GLU A 141 -7.61 18.47 30.17
N GLY A 142 -7.12 17.35 30.72
CA GLY A 142 -7.34 16.97 32.12
C GLY A 142 -6.66 17.92 33.12
N LEU A 143 -5.43 18.34 32.83
CA LEU A 143 -4.67 19.30 33.65
C LEU A 143 -5.29 20.71 33.63
N ASP A 144 -5.74 21.18 32.48
CA ASP A 144 -6.40 22.48 32.36
C ASP A 144 -7.75 22.52 33.08
N ARG A 145 -8.56 21.45 32.98
CA ARG A 145 -9.78 21.31 33.80
C ARG A 145 -9.49 21.31 35.30
N ASN A 146 -8.38 20.71 35.73
CA ASN A 146 -8.00 20.68 37.14
C ASN A 146 -7.47 22.03 37.66
N ARG A 147 -6.99 22.90 36.75
CA ARG A 147 -6.56 24.27 37.07
C ARG A 147 -7.74 25.19 37.39
N ASP A 148 -8.90 24.99 36.77
CA ASP A 148 -10.14 25.72 37.06
C ASP A 148 -10.74 25.38 38.44
N ILE A 149 -10.42 24.21 38.99
CA ILE A 149 -10.85 23.83 40.35
C ILE A 149 -10.02 24.55 41.42
N ALA A 150 -8.77 24.92 41.11
CA ALA A 150 -7.89 25.67 42.01
C ALA A 150 -8.23 27.17 42.08
N ILE A 151 -8.92 27.73 41.07
CA ILE A 151 -9.32 29.15 41.05
C ILE A 151 -10.64 29.36 41.81
N THR A 152 -11.48 28.32 41.90
CA THR A 152 -12.76 28.40 42.63
C THR A 152 -12.58 28.40 44.15
N PHE A 153 -11.50 27.80 44.70
CA PHE A 153 -11.31 27.70 46.15
C PHE A 153 -10.71 28.96 46.81
N VAL A 154 -10.14 29.90 46.04
CA VAL A 154 -9.57 31.16 46.59
C VAL A 154 -10.63 32.26 46.73
N ARG A 155 -11.82 32.10 46.13
CA ARG A 155 -12.90 33.10 46.19
C ARG A 155 -13.96 32.86 47.27
N PHE A 156 -13.78 31.85 48.12
CA PHE A 156 -14.71 31.52 49.23
C PHE A 156 -14.08 31.65 50.64
N ARG A 157 -13.02 32.47 50.78
CA ARG A 157 -12.44 32.78 52.11
C ARG A 157 -12.17 34.27 52.35
N VAL A 158 -13.10 35.12 51.92
CA VAL A 158 -13.26 36.51 52.41
C VAL A 158 -14.75 36.85 52.38
N CYS A 159 -15.51 36.33 53.35
CA CYS A 159 -16.83 36.82 53.83
C CYS A 159 -17.46 35.76 54.76
N VAL A 160 -16.88 35.56 55.94
CA VAL A 160 -17.56 35.34 57.23
C VAL A 160 -16.63 35.89 58.31
#